data_AF-A0A7S2I5V4-F1
#
_entry.id   AF-A0A7S2I5V4-F1
#
_cell.length_a   1.000
_cell.length_b   1.000
_cell.length_c   1.000
_cell.angle_alpha   90.00
_cell.angle_beta   90.00
_cell.angle_gamma   90.00
#
_symmetry.space_group_name_H-M   'P 1'
#
loop_
_entity.id
_entity.type
_entity.pdbx_description
1 polymer ?
#
loop_
_entity_poly.entity_id
_entity_poly.type
_entity_poly.pdbx_seq_one_letter_code
_entity_poly.pdbx_strand_id
1 'polypeptide(L)'
;ARMFHAEPVDGDYGNIELAPLSRAETCDQYPLDDIEALGWLLLYLMWAGLPWNDWVEEFSMLKPALKRVKHEDLLTRIRDAKVNLLQEGVFVDPGAGHPQHGRQCPPHLLDYLRLCQFVDNPKRRPAYESFAHCLGGGDSWNTPDGEEQDGRELESLLRAFFAKQ
;
A
#
# COMPACT_ATOMS: atom_id res chain seq x y z
N ALA A 1 -22.14 -24.65 -13.42
CA ALA A 1 -21.30 -24.05 -12.36
C ALA A 1 -22.06 -22.88 -11.76
N ARG A 2 -22.38 -22.92 -10.46
CA ARG A 2 -23.02 -21.79 -9.78
C ARG A 2 -21.92 -20.74 -9.52
N MET A 3 -21.96 -19.63 -10.24
CA MET A 3 -21.21 -18.42 -9.84
C MET A 3 -21.79 -17.96 -8.51
N PHE A 4 -20.97 -17.99 -7.47
CA PHE A 4 -21.28 -17.32 -6.22
C PHE A 4 -21.16 -15.82 -6.47
N HIS A 5 -22.29 -15.13 -6.61
CA HIS A 5 -22.33 -13.69 -6.40
C HIS A 5 -22.28 -13.46 -4.89
N ALA A 6 -21.06 -13.35 -4.35
CA ALA A 6 -20.88 -12.70 -3.08
C ALA A 6 -21.17 -11.21 -3.32
N GLU A 7 -22.33 -10.74 -2.88
CA GLU A 7 -22.53 -9.30 -2.77
C GLU A 7 -21.50 -8.79 -1.74
N PRO A 8 -20.69 -7.77 -2.06
CA PRO A 8 -19.73 -7.24 -1.10
C PRO A 8 -20.49 -6.73 0.12
N VAL A 9 -20.16 -7.25 1.29
CA VAL A 9 -20.71 -6.73 2.55
C VAL A 9 -20.17 -5.32 2.72
N ASP A 10 -20.97 -4.36 3.20
CA ASP A 10 -20.59 -2.94 3.35
C ASP A 10 -19.35 -2.69 4.25
N GLY A 11 -18.72 -3.74 4.81
CA GLY A 11 -17.42 -3.70 5.49
C GLY A 11 -16.21 -4.24 4.69
N ASP A 12 -16.40 -4.75 3.47
CA ASP A 12 -15.34 -5.35 2.62
C ASP A 12 -14.55 -4.31 1.80
N TYR A 13 -14.95 -3.04 1.87
CA TYR A 13 -14.26 -1.92 1.23
C TYR A 13 -13.07 -1.46 2.08
N GLY A 14 -12.18 -2.40 2.45
CA GLY A 14 -10.89 -2.04 3.02
C GLY A 14 -10.22 -0.94 2.20
N ASN A 15 -9.54 0.00 2.87
CA ASN A 15 -8.88 1.19 2.32
C ASN A 15 -8.44 0.99 0.86
N ILE A 16 -9.31 1.40 -0.09
CA ILE A 16 -9.13 1.21 -1.54
C ILE A 16 -7.84 1.89 -2.00
N GLU A 17 -7.47 2.98 -1.33
CA GLU A 17 -6.23 3.71 -1.51
C GLU A 17 -4.98 2.88 -1.19
N LEU A 18 -5.07 1.93 -0.26
CA LEU A 18 -3.98 1.02 0.12
C LEU A 18 -4.06 -0.32 -0.59
N ALA A 19 -5.13 -0.59 -1.35
CA ALA A 19 -5.35 -1.87 -2.00
C ALA A 19 -4.16 -2.28 -2.89
N PRO A 20 -3.73 -3.55 -2.84
CA PRO A 20 -2.63 -4.03 -3.67
C PRO A 20 -3.00 -3.94 -5.16
N LEU A 21 -2.00 -3.93 -6.03
CA LEU A 21 -2.20 -3.88 -7.49
C LEU A 21 -3.06 -5.05 -8.01
N SER A 22 -2.92 -6.22 -7.39
CA SER A 22 -3.67 -7.45 -7.70
C SER A 22 -5.18 -7.31 -7.49
N ARG A 23 -5.63 -6.42 -6.60
CA ARG A 23 -7.04 -6.24 -6.22
C ARG A 23 -7.93 -5.71 -7.35
N ALA A 24 -7.33 -5.14 -8.39
CA ALA A 24 -8.05 -4.77 -9.60
C ALA A 24 -8.39 -5.99 -10.48
N GLU A 25 -7.71 -7.12 -10.29
CA GLU A 25 -7.80 -8.31 -11.14
C GLU A 25 -8.47 -9.50 -10.42
N THR A 26 -8.27 -9.63 -9.11
CA THR A 26 -8.86 -10.69 -8.29
C THR A 26 -9.49 -10.12 -7.01
N CYS A 27 -10.50 -10.81 -6.48
CA CYS A 27 -11.08 -10.50 -5.16
C CYS A 27 -10.38 -11.27 -4.03
N ASP A 28 -9.35 -12.05 -4.33
CA ASP A 28 -8.65 -12.87 -3.36
C ASP A 28 -7.69 -12.01 -2.54
N GLN A 29 -7.62 -12.27 -1.23
CA GLN A 29 -6.62 -11.67 -0.34
C GLN A 29 -5.54 -12.67 -0.01
N TYR A 30 -4.30 -12.24 -0.11
CA TYR A 30 -3.12 -12.99 0.29
C TYR A 30 -2.38 -12.24 1.40
N PRO A 31 -1.69 -12.93 2.33
CA PRO A 31 -0.85 -12.26 3.35
C PRO A 31 0.21 -11.31 2.79
N LEU A 32 0.49 -11.42 1.50
CA LEU A 32 1.45 -10.61 0.75
C LEU A 32 0.87 -9.26 0.33
N ASP A 33 -0.46 -9.16 0.21
CA ASP A 33 -1.15 -7.91 -0.03
C ASP A 33 -0.92 -6.93 1.12
N ASP A 34 -0.77 -7.45 2.35
CA ASP A 34 -0.46 -6.65 3.54
C ASP A 34 0.92 -5.98 3.45
N ILE A 35 1.89 -6.64 2.81
CA ILE A 35 3.24 -6.10 2.58
C ILE A 35 3.17 -4.95 1.57
N GLU A 36 2.46 -5.13 0.46
CA GLU A 36 2.27 -4.04 -0.51
C GLU A 36 1.50 -2.87 0.13
N ALA A 37 0.42 -3.17 0.87
CA ALA A 37 -0.38 -2.17 1.58
C ALA A 37 0.46 -1.36 2.59
N LEU A 38 1.41 -2.02 3.28
CA LEU A 38 2.37 -1.33 4.16
C LEU A 38 3.22 -0.33 3.37
N GLY A 39 3.72 -0.70 2.19
CA GLY A 39 4.48 0.22 1.33
C GLY A 39 3.66 1.46 0.93
N TRP A 40 2.39 1.26 0.55
CA TRP A 40 1.49 2.36 0.24
C TRP A 40 1.17 3.23 1.46
N LEU A 41 1.02 2.63 2.63
CA LEU A 41 0.81 3.34 3.90
C LEU A 41 2.02 4.21 4.27
N LEU A 42 3.25 3.69 4.12
CA LEU A 42 4.46 4.48 4.34
C LEU A 42 4.51 5.69 3.41
N LEU A 43 4.18 5.49 2.13
CA LEU A 43 4.12 6.58 1.16
C LEU A 43 3.05 7.62 1.54
N TYR A 44 1.87 7.16 1.96
CA TYR A 44 0.80 8.00 2.46
C TYR A 44 1.27 8.91 3.61
N LEU A 45 1.96 8.35 4.60
CA LEU A 45 2.47 9.10 5.76
C LEU A 45 3.49 10.16 5.34
N MET A 46 4.38 9.83 4.41
CA MET A 46 5.39 10.77 3.91
C MET A 46 4.79 11.88 3.06
N TRP A 47 3.72 11.59 2.31
CA TRP A 47 3.09 12.56 1.44
C TRP A 47 1.93 13.32 2.07
N ALA A 48 1.50 12.91 3.27
CA ALA A 48 0.28 13.37 3.93
C ALA A 48 -0.97 13.14 3.04
N GLY A 49 -1.01 12.02 2.33
CA GLY A 49 -2.06 11.70 1.36
C GLY A 49 -1.51 11.09 0.07
N LEU A 50 -2.19 10.07 -0.44
CA LEU A 50 -1.89 9.49 -1.75
C LEU A 50 -2.66 10.22 -2.84
N PRO A 51 -2.16 10.25 -4.09
CA PRO A 51 -2.78 11.04 -5.13
C PRO A 51 -4.16 10.58 -5.59
N TRP A 52 -4.54 9.36 -5.24
CA TRP A 52 -5.84 8.80 -5.58
C TRP A 52 -6.87 8.92 -4.45
N ASN A 53 -6.50 9.47 -3.29
CA ASN A 53 -7.45 9.67 -2.20
C ASN A 53 -8.62 10.56 -2.64
N ASP A 54 -8.34 11.63 -3.39
CA ASP A 54 -9.34 12.53 -3.95
C ASP A 54 -10.32 11.79 -4.87
N TRP A 55 -9.84 10.80 -5.64
CA TRP A 55 -10.68 9.99 -6.53
C TRP A 55 -11.60 9.05 -5.75
N VAL A 56 -11.12 8.51 -4.62
CA VAL A 56 -11.91 7.68 -3.72
C VAL A 56 -12.99 8.53 -3.03
N GLU A 57 -12.64 9.73 -2.59
CA GLU A 57 -13.60 10.67 -1.99
C GLU A 57 -14.67 11.10 -3.00
N GLU A 58 -14.26 11.50 -4.22
CA GLU A 58 -15.16 11.85 -5.32
C GLU A 58 -16.11 10.69 -5.64
N PHE A 59 -15.58 9.48 -5.75
CA PHE A 59 -16.40 8.28 -5.97
C PHE A 59 -17.40 8.05 -4.83
N SER A 60 -16.98 8.20 -3.58
CA SER A 60 -17.86 8.06 -2.41
C SER A 60 -19.02 9.07 -2.44
N MET A 61 -18.74 10.33 -2.81
CA MET A 61 -19.75 11.38 -2.95
C MET A 61 -20.72 11.12 -4.11
N LEU A 62 -20.22 10.57 -5.24
CA LEU A 62 -21.00 10.37 -6.46
C LEU A 62 -21.76 9.04 -6.48
N LYS A 63 -21.27 7.99 -5.82
CA LYS A 63 -21.87 6.63 -5.81
C LYS A 63 -23.37 6.63 -5.45
N PRO A 64 -23.85 7.40 -4.46
CA PRO A 64 -25.29 7.47 -4.15
C PRO A 64 -26.13 8.12 -5.27
N ALA A 65 -25.56 9.09 -5.98
CA ALA A 65 -26.25 9.87 -7.02
C ALA A 65 -26.19 9.19 -8.40
N LEU A 66 -25.11 8.48 -8.70
CA LEU A 66 -24.82 7.91 -10.00
C LEU A 66 -24.77 6.39 -9.92
N LYS A 67 -25.91 5.74 -10.20
CA LYS A 67 -26.03 4.27 -10.31
C LYS A 67 -25.12 3.61 -11.36
N ARG A 68 -24.34 4.40 -12.12
CA ARG A 68 -23.54 3.94 -13.26
C ARG A 68 -22.03 4.01 -13.03
N VAL A 69 -21.55 4.63 -11.95
CA VAL A 69 -20.10 4.66 -11.70
C VAL A 69 -19.71 3.30 -11.16
N LYS A 70 -18.92 2.54 -11.95
CA LYS A 70 -18.49 1.21 -11.54
C LYS A 70 -17.26 1.32 -10.67
N HIS A 71 -17.27 0.56 -9.59
CA HIS A 71 -16.12 0.43 -8.69
C HIS A 71 -14.85 -0.06 -9.42
N GLU A 72 -15.02 -0.95 -10.38
CA GLU A 72 -13.95 -1.49 -11.25
C GLU A 72 -13.18 -0.40 -12.00
N ASP A 73 -13.87 0.66 -12.43
CA ASP A 73 -13.25 1.77 -13.16
C ASP A 73 -12.33 2.58 -12.25
N LEU A 74 -12.75 2.80 -10.98
CA LEU A 74 -11.92 3.45 -9.97
C LEU A 74 -10.69 2.61 -9.65
N LEU A 75 -10.87 1.31 -9.39
CA LEU A 75 -9.75 0.40 -9.11
C LEU A 75 -8.73 0.37 -10.25
N THR A 76 -9.20 0.31 -11.49
CA THR A 76 -8.33 0.34 -12.68
C THR A 76 -7.55 1.64 -12.75
N ARG A 77 -8.21 2.79 -12.53
CA ARG A 77 -7.56 4.10 -12.52
C ARG A 77 -6.48 4.20 -11.43
N ILE A 78 -6.76 3.70 -10.22
CA ILE A 78 -5.79 3.68 -9.10
C ILE A 78 -4.61 2.76 -9.45
N ARG A 79 -4.88 1.57 -9.98
CA ARG A 79 -3.86 0.61 -10.41
C ARG A 79 -2.92 1.24 -11.43
N ASP A 80 -3.45 1.88 -12.47
CA ASP A 80 -2.63 2.47 -13.52
C ASP A 80 -1.80 3.66 -12.98
N ALA A 81 -2.33 4.44 -12.04
CA ALA A 81 -1.58 5.49 -11.36
C ALA A 81 -0.43 4.93 -10.50
N LYS A 82 -0.67 3.84 -9.76
CA LYS A 82 0.36 3.12 -9.01
C LYS A 82 1.43 2.57 -9.94
N VAL A 83 1.06 1.91 -11.04
CA VAL A 83 2.01 1.39 -12.04
C VAL A 83 2.87 2.50 -12.62
N ASN A 84 2.29 3.62 -13.03
CA ASN A 84 3.04 4.76 -13.55
C ASN A 84 4.01 5.32 -12.50
N LEU A 85 3.57 5.48 -11.25
CA LEU A 85 4.45 5.91 -10.16
C LEU A 85 5.62 4.94 -9.96
N LEU A 86 5.38 3.63 -10.06
CA LEU A 86 6.42 2.62 -9.90
C LEU A 86 7.38 2.58 -11.10
N GLN A 87 6.95 2.95 -12.29
CA GLN A 87 7.83 3.05 -13.47
C GLN A 87 8.69 4.31 -13.42
N GLU A 88 8.06 5.47 -13.22
CA GLU A 88 8.70 6.78 -13.34
C GLU A 88 9.35 7.26 -12.04
N GLY A 89 8.94 6.72 -10.88
CA GLY A 89 9.36 7.19 -9.55
C GLY A 89 8.80 8.57 -9.18
N VAL A 90 8.03 9.19 -10.07
CA VAL A 90 7.36 10.49 -9.90
C VAL A 90 5.88 10.30 -10.15
N PHE A 91 5.05 10.90 -9.30
CA PHE A 91 3.63 10.98 -9.58
C PHE A 91 3.34 12.08 -10.61
N VAL A 92 2.71 11.69 -11.72
CA VAL A 92 2.27 12.61 -12.77
C VAL A 92 0.75 12.57 -12.86
N ASP A 93 0.11 13.63 -12.38
CA ASP A 93 -1.32 13.86 -12.62
C ASP A 93 -1.55 14.38 -14.06
N PRO A 94 -2.39 13.70 -14.88
CA PRO A 94 -2.79 14.21 -16.19
C PRO A 94 -3.50 15.58 -16.13
N GLY A 95 -4.11 15.92 -14.99
CA GLY A 95 -4.84 17.17 -14.77
C GLY A 95 -4.00 18.35 -14.28
N ALA A 96 -2.70 18.16 -14.00
CA ALA A 96 -1.75 19.16 -13.49
C ALA A 96 -2.22 19.96 -12.24
N GLY A 97 -3.25 19.51 -11.52
CA GLY A 97 -3.86 20.24 -10.40
C GLY A 97 -3.63 19.60 -9.04
N HIS A 98 -3.20 18.33 -9.00
CA HIS A 98 -3.06 17.59 -7.76
C HIS A 98 -1.86 18.09 -6.92
N PRO A 99 -1.98 18.29 -5.59
CA PRO A 99 -0.88 18.78 -4.74
C PRO A 99 0.38 17.89 -4.71
N GLN A 100 0.22 16.62 -5.06
CA GLN A 100 1.26 15.59 -5.13
C GLN A 100 1.87 15.48 -6.53
N HIS A 101 1.39 16.21 -7.54
CA HIS A 101 1.99 16.23 -8.88
C HIS A 101 3.48 16.61 -8.79
N GLY A 102 4.34 15.86 -9.46
CA GLY A 102 5.78 16.06 -9.45
C GLY A 102 6.49 15.59 -8.17
N ARG A 103 5.76 15.05 -7.17
CA ARG A 103 6.42 14.47 -6.00
C ARG A 103 7.14 13.18 -6.37
N GLN A 104 8.38 13.09 -5.89
CA GLN A 104 9.23 11.91 -6.05
C GLN A 104 8.96 10.91 -4.92
N CYS A 105 8.85 9.64 -5.30
CA CYS A 105 8.86 8.54 -4.35
C CYS A 105 10.28 8.37 -3.80
N PRO A 106 10.48 8.23 -2.48
CA PRO A 106 11.78 7.92 -1.92
C PRO A 106 12.36 6.66 -2.57
N PRO A 107 13.63 6.67 -3.05
CA PRO A 107 14.18 5.57 -3.83
C PRO A 107 14.08 4.19 -3.14
N HIS A 108 14.35 4.16 -1.84
CA HIS A 108 14.25 2.98 -1.00
C HIS A 108 12.83 2.39 -0.93
N LEU A 109 11.83 3.26 -0.79
CA LEU A 109 10.43 2.86 -0.78
C LEU A 109 9.93 2.48 -2.19
N LEU A 110 10.45 3.14 -3.22
CA LEU A 110 10.18 2.80 -4.61
C LEU A 110 10.69 1.39 -4.94
N ASP A 111 11.91 1.06 -4.50
CA ASP A 111 12.48 -0.28 -4.66
C ASP A 111 11.69 -1.33 -3.88
N TYR A 112 11.27 -1.01 -2.64
CA TYR A 112 10.38 -1.85 -1.85
C TYR A 112 9.07 -2.18 -2.60
N LEU A 113 8.38 -1.16 -3.11
CA LEU A 113 7.10 -1.32 -3.81
C LEU A 113 7.26 -2.06 -5.14
N ARG A 114 8.38 -1.88 -5.84
CA ARG A 114 8.73 -2.67 -7.03
C ARG A 114 8.97 -4.13 -6.68
N LEU A 115 9.60 -4.41 -5.54
CA LEU A 115 9.77 -5.77 -5.04
C LEU A 115 8.42 -6.45 -4.80
N CYS A 116 7.42 -5.71 -4.28
CA CYS A 116 6.06 -6.23 -4.08
C CYS A 116 5.42 -6.74 -5.38
N GLN A 117 5.77 -6.21 -6.56
CA GLN A 117 5.19 -6.65 -7.84
C GLN A 117 5.58 -8.07 -8.26
N PHE A 118 6.66 -8.63 -7.72
CA PHE A 118 7.13 -9.97 -8.08
C PHE A 118 6.59 -11.08 -7.18
N VAL A 119 5.74 -10.72 -6.23
CA VAL A 119 5.37 -11.58 -5.11
C VAL A 119 4.46 -12.75 -5.52
N ASP A 120 3.65 -12.57 -6.56
CA ASP A 120 2.80 -13.63 -7.13
C ASP A 120 3.58 -14.66 -7.94
N ASN A 121 4.88 -14.45 -8.15
CA ASN A 121 5.75 -15.41 -8.81
C ASN A 121 6.53 -16.21 -7.75
N PRO A 122 6.18 -17.48 -7.46
CA PRO A 122 6.86 -18.27 -6.44
C PRO A 122 8.37 -18.43 -6.69
N LYS A 123 8.82 -18.27 -7.94
CA LYS A 123 10.24 -18.35 -8.32
C LYS A 123 10.98 -17.03 -8.18
N ARG A 124 10.27 -15.90 -8.06
CA ARG A 124 10.84 -14.55 -7.94
C ARG A 124 10.39 -13.84 -6.67
N ARG A 125 9.73 -14.57 -5.76
CA ARG A 125 9.26 -14.05 -4.49
C ARG A 125 10.46 -13.53 -3.70
N PRO A 126 10.51 -12.22 -3.39
CA PRO A 126 11.58 -11.67 -2.58
C PRO A 126 11.50 -12.26 -1.16
N ALA A 127 12.65 -12.44 -0.53
CA ALA A 127 12.73 -12.85 0.86
C ALA A 127 12.35 -11.65 1.77
N TYR A 128 11.83 -11.90 2.97
CA TYR A 128 11.44 -10.82 3.91
C TYR A 128 12.61 -9.89 4.24
N GLU A 129 13.81 -10.44 4.24
CA GLU A 129 15.08 -9.75 4.41
C GLU A 129 15.32 -8.71 3.30
N SER A 130 14.88 -8.99 2.07
CA SER A 130 14.99 -8.04 0.96
C SER A 130 14.07 -6.83 1.17
N PHE A 131 12.88 -7.05 1.71
CA PHE A 131 11.97 -5.97 2.09
C PHE A 131 12.53 -5.13 3.24
N ALA A 132 13.08 -5.78 4.28
CA ALA A 132 13.72 -5.09 5.40
C ALA A 132 14.89 -4.23 4.94
N HIS A 133 15.75 -4.75 4.07
CA HIS A 133 16.88 -4.01 3.52
C HIS A 133 16.43 -2.76 2.73
N CYS A 134 15.35 -2.86 1.93
CA CYS A 134 14.78 -1.70 1.25
C CYS A 134 14.32 -0.62 2.23
N LEU A 135 13.87 -0.98 3.44
CA LEU A 135 13.43 -0.02 4.46
C LEU A 135 14.57 0.46 5.39
N GLY A 136 15.83 0.15 5.05
CA GLY A 136 17.01 0.54 5.84
C GLY A 136 17.39 -0.45 6.94
N GLY A 137 16.79 -1.65 6.94
CA GLY A 137 17.24 -2.76 7.78
C GLY A 137 18.66 -3.18 7.39
N GLY A 138 19.55 -3.26 8.37
CA GLY A 138 20.93 -3.71 8.16
C GLY A 138 21.09 -5.21 8.36
N ASP A 139 22.25 -5.76 7.98
CA ASP A 139 22.61 -7.17 8.19
C ASP A 139 22.53 -7.61 9.67
N SER A 140 22.57 -6.65 10.60
CA SER A 140 22.47 -6.87 12.04
C SER A 140 21.05 -7.14 12.57
N TRP A 141 20.01 -7.00 11.73
CA TRP A 141 18.61 -7.14 12.15
C TRP A 141 18.11 -8.60 12.10
N ASN A 142 18.82 -9.47 11.39
CA ASN A 142 18.51 -10.89 11.26
C ASN A 142 19.31 -11.78 12.23
N THR A 143 19.95 -11.18 13.23
CA THR A 143 20.51 -11.95 14.34
C THR A 143 19.42 -12.14 15.41
N PRO A 144 19.38 -13.27 16.13
CA PRO A 144 18.51 -13.44 17.30
C PRO A 144 18.65 -12.28 18.31
N ASP A 145 19.83 -11.65 18.35
CA ASP A 145 20.11 -10.49 19.18
C ASP A 145 19.37 -9.22 18.73
N GLY A 146 19.13 -9.04 17.43
CA GLY A 146 18.43 -7.88 16.87
C GLY A 146 16.95 -7.84 17.25
N GLU A 147 16.26 -8.97 17.14
CA GLU A 147 14.85 -9.08 17.51
C GLU A 147 14.65 -8.94 19.04
N GLU A 148 15.58 -9.49 19.84
CA GLU A 148 15.56 -9.33 21.30
C GLU A 148 15.92 -7.88 21.74
N GLN A 149 16.76 -7.19 20.99
CA GLN A 149 17.09 -5.77 21.17
C GLN A 149 15.86 -4.89 20.87
N ASP A 150 15.22 -5.07 19.72
CA ASP A 150 14.01 -4.34 19.32
C ASP A 150 12.87 -4.55 20.32
N GLY A 151 12.69 -5.79 20.79
CA GLY A 151 11.73 -6.12 21.84
C GLY A 151 11.98 -5.33 23.13
N ARG A 152 13.24 -5.23 23.56
CA ARG A 152 13.64 -4.45 24.75
C ARG A 152 13.44 -2.95 24.57
N GLU A 153 13.74 -2.42 23.38
CA GLU A 153 13.57 -1.00 23.06
C GLU A 153 12.09 -0.60 23.00
N LEU A 154 11.25 -1.43 22.37
CA LEU A 154 9.80 -1.24 22.34
C LEU A 154 9.21 -1.30 23.75
N GLU A 155 9.61 -2.28 24.57
CA GLU A 155 9.12 -2.41 25.94
C GLU A 155 9.53 -1.20 26.81
N SER A 156 10.74 -0.68 26.61
CA SER A 156 11.23 0.54 27.26
C SER A 156 10.40 1.77 26.88
N LEU A 157 10.11 1.95 25.58
CA LEU A 157 9.28 3.04 25.07
C LEU A 157 7.85 2.98 25.62
N LEU A 158 7.25 1.78 25.63
CA LEU A 158 5.90 1.58 26.18
C LEU A 158 5.87 1.91 27.68
N ARG A 159 6.85 1.43 28.46
CA ARG A 159 6.97 1.76 29.89
C ARG A 159 7.11 3.27 30.12
N ALA A 160 7.94 3.95 29.34
CA ALA A 160 8.13 5.39 29.45
C ALA A 160 6.86 6.19 29.09
N PHE A 161 6.07 5.69 28.14
CA PHE A 161 4.79 6.29 27.76
C PHE A 161 3.74 6.14 28.86
N PHE A 162 3.59 4.92 29.43
CA PHE A 162 2.61 4.65 30.48
C PHE A 162 3.01 5.19 31.86
N ALA A 163 4.31 5.41 32.12
CA ALA A 163 4.77 6.05 33.36
C ALA A 163 4.55 7.58 33.38
N LYS A 164 4.16 8.18 32.25
CA LYS A 164 3.88 9.63 32.11
C LYS A 164 2.39 9.97 32.11
N GLN A 165 1.50 8.98 32.24
CA GLN A 165 0.07 9.17 32.48
C GLN A 165 -0.24 9.08 33.97
#